data_AF-A0A1T1I905-F1
#
_entry.id   AF-A0A1T1I905-F1
#
_cell.length_a   1.000
_cell.length_b   1.000
_cell.length_c   1.000
_cell.angle_alpha   90.00
_cell.angle_beta   90.00
_cell.angle_gamma   90.00
#
_symmetry.space_group_name_H-M   'P 1'
#
loop_
_entity.id
_entity.type
_entity.pdbx_description
1 polymer ?
#
loop_
_entity_poly.entity_id
_entity_poly.type
_entity_poly.pdbx_seq_one_letter_code
_entity_poly.pdbx_strand_id
1 'polypeptide(L)'
;MTSARDELIRLITALLAHSLAVATCVLIDYYGIPFYEQMFGSISKFFGFGPMMRTLFCLFVGVNLLIAIIPVLRIKLLLILPLLLLTAYIMFPHNPIRGLVYCSELGLLPLAAIYLSRGLHQLLSPRAKRACAP
;
A
#
# COMPACT_ATOMS: atom_id res chain seq x y z
N MET A 1 -6.07 21.46 23.65
CA MET A 1 -4.85 21.36 22.81
C MET A 1 -4.32 19.92 22.62
N THR A 2 -4.76 18.93 23.40
CA THR A 2 -4.31 17.52 23.26
C THR A 2 -4.87 16.79 22.03
N SER A 3 -6.05 17.18 21.54
CA SER A 3 -6.71 16.56 20.38
C SER A 3 -5.98 16.84 19.05
N ALA A 4 -5.62 18.10 18.79
CA ALA A 4 -4.96 18.48 17.52
C ALA A 4 -3.57 17.83 17.35
N ARG A 5 -2.81 17.70 18.44
CA ARG A 5 -1.50 17.03 18.40
C ARG A 5 -1.63 15.52 18.13
N ASP A 6 -2.64 14.87 18.70
CA ASP A 6 -2.88 13.44 18.50
C ASP A 6 -3.33 13.14 17.05
N GLU A 7 -4.20 13.98 16.49
CA GLU A 7 -4.57 13.93 15.07
C GLU A 7 -3.38 14.17 14.14
N LEU A 8 -2.50 15.12 14.48
CA LEU A 8 -1.29 15.39 13.71
C LEU A 8 -0.33 14.20 13.73
N ILE A 9 -0.12 13.56 14.90
CA ILE A 9 0.71 12.35 14.99
C ILE A 9 0.10 11.23 14.15
N ARG A 10 -1.23 11.01 14.25
CA ARG A 10 -1.94 10.01 13.44
C ARG A 10 -1.73 10.24 11.94
N LEU A 11 -1.85 11.49 11.50
CA LEU A 11 -1.69 11.85 10.09
C LEU A 11 -0.24 11.61 9.62
N ILE A 12 0.75 12.05 10.40
CA ILE A 12 2.18 11.88 10.06
C ILE A 12 2.55 10.40 10.00
N THR A 13 2.16 9.60 11.00
CA THR A 13 2.48 8.16 10.99
C THR A 13 1.77 7.42 9.86
N ALA A 14 0.54 7.83 9.51
CA ALA A 14 -0.17 7.30 8.36
C ALA A 14 0.52 7.67 7.04
N LEU A 15 0.87 8.95 6.83
CA LEU A 15 1.58 9.40 5.63
C LEU A 15 2.91 8.68 5.48
N LEU A 16 3.72 8.59 6.53
CA LEU A 16 5.01 7.88 6.49
C LEU A 16 4.84 6.40 6.13
N ALA A 17 3.90 5.69 6.75
CA ALA A 17 3.68 4.28 6.48
C ALA A 17 3.17 4.04 5.04
N HIS A 18 2.27 4.89 4.53
CA HIS A 18 1.75 4.77 3.18
C HIS A 18 2.76 5.24 2.12
N SER A 19 3.60 6.24 2.41
CA SER A 19 4.74 6.59 1.56
C SER A 19 5.75 5.46 1.48
N LEU A 20 6.00 4.76 2.60
CA LEU A 20 6.85 3.57 2.61
C LEU A 20 6.25 2.45 1.76
N ALA A 21 4.94 2.21 1.83
CA ALA A 21 4.26 1.27 0.94
C ALA A 21 4.42 1.64 -0.54
N VAL A 22 4.28 2.91 -0.90
CA VAL A 22 4.51 3.38 -2.27
C VAL A 22 5.95 3.18 -2.70
N ALA A 23 6.92 3.53 -1.85
CA ALA A 23 8.33 3.32 -2.15
C ALA A 23 8.67 1.84 -2.33
N THR A 24 8.15 0.96 -1.46
CA THR A 24 8.35 -0.49 -1.57
C THR A 24 7.76 -1.04 -2.85
N CYS A 25 6.58 -0.57 -3.28
CA CYS A 25 5.99 -0.94 -4.58
C CYS A 25 6.95 -0.60 -5.74
N VAL A 26 7.50 0.62 -5.76
CA VAL A 26 8.51 1.01 -6.78
C VAL A 26 9.76 0.13 -6.71
N LEU A 27 10.22 -0.24 -5.52
CA LEU A 27 11.38 -1.12 -5.35
C LEU A 27 11.10 -2.55 -5.82
N ILE A 28 9.91 -3.09 -5.51
CA ILE A 28 9.47 -4.41 -5.97
C ILE A 28 9.41 -4.42 -7.50
N ASP A 29 8.84 -3.40 -8.11
CA ASP A 29 8.81 -3.31 -9.57
C ASP A 29 10.22 -3.11 -10.17
N TYR A 30 11.06 -2.29 -9.55
CA TYR A 30 12.40 -2.02 -10.09
C TYR A 30 13.34 -3.22 -10.00
N TYR A 31 13.31 -3.98 -8.90
CA TYR A 31 14.20 -5.12 -8.66
C TYR A 31 13.55 -6.47 -8.90
N GLY A 32 12.27 -6.60 -8.57
CA GLY A 32 11.50 -7.85 -8.70
C GLY A 32 11.28 -8.24 -10.15
N ILE A 33 11.11 -7.28 -11.07
CA ILE A 33 10.99 -7.57 -12.50
C ILE A 33 12.28 -8.20 -13.03
N PRO A 34 13.46 -7.54 -12.97
CA PRO A 34 14.70 -8.14 -13.43
C PRO A 34 15.03 -9.49 -12.77
N PHE A 35 14.78 -9.60 -11.46
CA PHE A 35 15.01 -10.84 -10.72
C PHE A 35 14.12 -11.98 -11.23
N TYR A 36 12.84 -11.70 -11.48
CA TYR A 36 11.90 -12.65 -12.05
C TYR A 36 12.32 -13.06 -13.47
N GLU A 37 12.76 -12.11 -14.31
CA GLU A 37 13.23 -12.42 -15.66
C GLU A 37 14.48 -13.32 -15.65
N GLN A 38 15.42 -13.07 -14.74
CA GLN A 38 16.61 -13.91 -14.58
C GLN A 38 16.29 -15.34 -14.15
N MET A 39 15.29 -15.50 -13.27
CA MET A 39 14.89 -16.80 -12.75
C MET A 39 14.06 -17.63 -13.73
N PHE A 40 13.22 -16.99 -14.56
CA PHE A 40 12.23 -17.68 -15.39
C PHE A 40 12.42 -17.49 -16.92
N GLY A 41 13.42 -16.74 -17.37
CA GLY A 41 13.79 -16.61 -18.78
C GLY A 41 12.69 -16.03 -19.67
N SER A 42 12.59 -16.50 -20.93
CA SER A 42 11.72 -15.92 -21.99
C SER A 42 10.20 -15.94 -21.71
N ILE A 43 9.74 -16.53 -20.61
CA ILE A 43 8.35 -16.41 -20.13
C ILE A 43 8.06 -14.96 -19.66
N SER A 44 9.11 -14.16 -19.44
CA SER A 44 9.05 -12.81 -18.84
C SER A 44 8.77 -11.64 -19.79
N LYS A 45 8.80 -11.83 -21.12
CA LYS A 45 8.69 -10.70 -22.10
C LYS A 45 7.40 -9.87 -22.02
N PHE A 46 6.43 -10.30 -21.20
CA PHE A 46 5.19 -9.58 -20.93
C PHE A 46 5.23 -8.71 -19.65
N PHE A 47 6.34 -8.67 -18.90
CA PHE A 47 6.47 -7.97 -17.60
C PHE A 47 6.90 -6.49 -17.75
N GLY A 48 6.41 -5.79 -18.78
CA GLY A 48 6.76 -4.38 -19.01
C GLY A 48 5.86 -3.38 -18.28
N PHE A 49 6.44 -2.24 -17.87
CA PHE A 49 5.75 -1.02 -17.39
C PHE A 49 5.02 -0.29 -18.53
N GLY A 50 4.03 -0.96 -19.09
CA GLY A 50 3.13 -0.40 -20.10
C GLY A 50 2.30 0.76 -19.52
N PRO A 51 1.59 1.51 -20.39
CA PRO A 51 0.73 2.61 -19.95
C PRO A 51 -0.31 2.17 -18.90
N MET A 52 -0.79 0.92 -18.99
CA MET A 52 -1.73 0.34 -18.03
C MET A 52 -1.14 0.22 -16.62
N MET A 53 0.14 -0.16 -16.48
CA MET A 53 0.80 -0.29 -15.18
C MET A 53 1.06 1.07 -14.54
N ARG A 54 1.36 2.11 -15.34
CA ARG A 54 1.44 3.48 -14.82
C ARG A 54 0.10 3.95 -14.27
N THR A 55 -1.00 3.63 -14.94
CA THR A 55 -2.35 3.96 -14.44
C THR A 55 -2.66 3.26 -13.13
N LEU A 56 -2.37 1.95 -13.03
CA LEU A 56 -2.54 1.19 -11.78
C LEU A 56 -1.66 1.73 -10.65
N PHE A 57 -0.41 2.12 -10.95
CA PHE A 57 0.49 2.75 -9.99
C PHE A 57 -0.04 4.11 -9.52
N CYS A 58 -0.48 4.98 -10.42
CA CYS A 58 -1.10 6.26 -10.05
C CYS A 58 -2.35 6.05 -9.17
N LEU A 59 -3.17 5.05 -9.49
CA LEU A 59 -4.34 4.70 -8.69
C LEU A 59 -3.93 4.19 -7.30
N PHE A 60 -2.90 3.36 -7.23
CA PHE A 60 -2.34 2.87 -5.97
C PHE A 60 -1.83 4.01 -5.09
N VAL A 61 -1.09 4.98 -5.66
CA VAL A 61 -0.63 6.17 -4.94
C VAL A 61 -1.82 6.98 -4.43
N GLY A 62 -2.82 7.23 -5.29
CA GLY A 62 -4.03 7.97 -4.91
C GLY A 62 -4.82 7.28 -3.80
N VAL A 63 -4.99 5.97 -3.89
CA VAL A 63 -5.67 5.17 -2.86
C VAL A 63 -4.89 5.18 -1.54
N ASN A 64 -3.56 5.02 -1.56
CA ASN A 64 -2.74 5.09 -0.34
C ASN A 64 -2.81 6.46 0.33
N LEU A 65 -2.79 7.55 -0.46
CA LEU A 65 -2.96 8.90 0.06
C LEU A 65 -4.33 9.07 0.73
N LEU A 66 -5.40 8.59 0.08
CA LEU A 66 -6.75 8.67 0.61
C LEU A 66 -6.92 7.83 1.89
N ILE A 67 -6.34 6.63 1.93
CA ILE A 67 -6.29 5.76 3.11
C ILE A 67 -5.51 6.42 4.26
N ALA A 68 -4.45 7.18 3.96
CA ALA A 68 -3.66 7.87 4.98
C ALA A 68 -4.49 8.97 5.69
N ILE A 69 -5.30 9.71 4.93
CA ILE A 69 -6.10 10.82 5.44
C ILE A 69 -7.28 10.31 6.28
N ILE A 70 -7.99 9.29 5.79
CA ILE A 70 -9.21 8.76 6.41
C ILE A 70 -8.88 8.09 7.77
N PRO A 71 -9.58 8.40 8.87
CA PRO A 71 -9.34 7.74 10.16
C PRO A 71 -10.08 6.40 10.31
N VAL A 72 -11.15 6.16 9.53
CA VAL A 72 -12.07 5.04 9.70
C VAL A 72 -11.57 3.77 9.00
N LEU A 73 -11.24 2.72 9.77
CA LEU A 73 -10.71 1.47 9.23
C LEU A 73 -11.60 0.82 8.17
N ARG A 74 -12.91 0.76 8.41
CA ARG A 74 -13.85 0.12 7.47
C ARG A 74 -13.78 0.77 6.08
N ILE A 75 -13.68 2.09 6.06
CA ILE A 75 -13.54 2.86 4.82
C ILE A 75 -12.18 2.55 4.17
N LYS A 76 -11.09 2.50 4.94
CA LYS A 76 -9.76 2.10 4.42
C LYS A 76 -9.78 0.75 3.72
N LEU A 77 -10.40 -0.26 4.34
CA LEU A 77 -10.53 -1.60 3.76
C LEU A 77 -11.42 -1.59 2.52
N LEU A 78 -12.51 -0.83 2.56
CA LEU A 78 -13.39 -0.64 1.41
C LEU A 78 -12.68 0.03 0.24
N LEU A 79 -11.66 0.86 0.48
CA LEU A 79 -10.85 1.49 -0.56
C LEU A 79 -9.85 0.53 -1.24
N ILE A 80 -9.37 -0.47 -0.50
CA ILE A 80 -8.45 -1.48 -1.05
C ILE A 80 -9.21 -2.44 -1.98
N LEU A 81 -10.45 -2.79 -1.64
CA LEU A 81 -11.26 -3.74 -2.40
C LEU A 81 -11.45 -3.39 -3.89
N PRO A 82 -11.91 -2.18 -4.28
CA PRO A 82 -12.08 -1.82 -5.69
C PRO A 82 -10.74 -1.76 -6.42
N LEU A 83 -9.64 -1.38 -5.74
CA LEU A 83 -8.31 -1.42 -6.33
C LEU A 83 -7.90 -2.85 -6.68
N LEU A 84 -8.16 -3.80 -5.77
CA LEU A 84 -7.92 -5.23 -6.02
C LEU A 84 -8.80 -5.79 -7.13
N LEU A 85 -10.11 -5.52 -7.09
CA LEU A 85 -11.06 -6.01 -8.09
C LEU A 85 -10.74 -5.46 -9.48
N LEU A 86 -10.41 -4.17 -9.58
CA LEU A 86 -10.01 -3.55 -10.83
C LEU A 86 -8.72 -4.17 -11.37
N THR A 87 -7.72 -4.38 -10.50
CA THR A 87 -6.45 -5.02 -10.88
C THR A 87 -6.69 -6.44 -11.38
N ALA A 88 -7.49 -7.23 -10.66
CA ALA A 88 -7.83 -8.60 -11.04
C ALA A 88 -8.58 -8.64 -12.38
N TYR A 89 -9.60 -7.79 -12.54
CA TYR A 89 -10.38 -7.68 -13.78
C TYR A 89 -9.51 -7.36 -14.99
N ILE A 90 -8.56 -6.45 -14.82
CA ILE A 90 -7.63 -6.02 -15.87
C ILE A 90 -6.60 -7.10 -16.20
N MET A 91 -5.97 -7.69 -15.17
CA MET A 91 -4.80 -8.54 -15.33
C MET A 91 -5.12 -10.01 -15.55
N PHE A 92 -6.15 -10.55 -14.90
CA PHE A 92 -6.44 -12.00 -14.95
C PHE A 92 -6.75 -12.52 -16.36
N PRO A 93 -7.52 -11.81 -17.21
CA PRO A 93 -7.83 -12.30 -18.55
C PRO A 93 -6.60 -12.44 -19.46
N HIS A 94 -5.58 -11.61 -19.23
CA HIS A 94 -4.41 -11.53 -20.12
C HIS A 94 -3.20 -12.26 -19.54
N ASN A 95 -2.96 -12.13 -18.24
CA ASN A 95 -1.78 -12.61 -17.54
C ASN A 95 -2.11 -12.95 -16.07
N PRO A 96 -2.66 -14.14 -15.79
CA PRO A 96 -3.13 -14.50 -14.44
C PRO A 96 -2.02 -14.49 -13.40
N ILE A 97 -0.81 -14.91 -13.75
CA ILE A 97 0.35 -14.87 -12.86
C ILE A 97 0.70 -13.43 -12.46
N ARG A 98 0.73 -12.50 -13.42
CA ARG A 98 0.95 -11.06 -13.14
C ARG A 98 -0.17 -10.51 -12.28
N GLY A 99 -1.41 -10.88 -12.58
CA GLY A 99 -2.56 -10.51 -11.77
C GLY A 99 -2.42 -10.91 -10.31
N LEU A 100 -1.96 -12.13 -10.02
CA LEU A 100 -1.74 -12.58 -8.65
C LEU A 100 -0.66 -11.75 -7.93
N VAL A 101 0.47 -11.48 -8.60
CA VAL A 101 1.55 -10.67 -8.04
C VAL A 101 1.05 -9.25 -7.74
N TYR A 102 0.48 -8.56 -8.72
CA TYR A 102 -0.02 -7.19 -8.53
C TYR A 102 -1.18 -7.12 -7.54
N CYS A 103 -2.11 -8.09 -7.53
CA CYS A 103 -3.15 -8.13 -6.50
C CYS A 103 -2.56 -8.34 -5.10
N SER A 104 -1.57 -9.22 -4.96
CA SER A 104 -0.89 -9.42 -3.67
C SER A 104 -0.20 -8.15 -3.21
N GLU A 105 0.48 -7.44 -4.11
CA GLU A 105 1.20 -6.22 -3.83
C GLU A 105 0.23 -5.08 -3.45
N LEU A 106 -0.75 -4.80 -4.30
CA LEU A 106 -1.73 -3.73 -4.11
C LEU A 106 -2.69 -4.01 -2.93
N GLY A 107 -2.78 -5.25 -2.47
CA GLY A 107 -3.54 -5.62 -1.26
C GLY A 107 -2.69 -5.57 0.01
N LEU A 108 -1.53 -6.24 0.01
CA LEU A 108 -0.71 -6.42 1.20
C LEU A 108 -0.01 -5.14 1.63
N LEU A 109 0.51 -4.34 0.70
CA LEU A 109 1.24 -3.12 1.09
C LEU A 109 0.36 -2.09 1.79
N PRO A 110 -0.86 -1.77 1.31
CA PRO A 110 -1.75 -0.87 2.03
C PRO A 110 -2.20 -1.45 3.38
N LEU A 111 -2.44 -2.76 3.47
CA LEU A 111 -2.77 -3.41 4.74
C LEU A 111 -1.61 -3.32 5.75
N ALA A 112 -0.38 -3.58 5.29
CA ALA A 112 0.82 -3.45 6.09
C ALA A 112 1.02 -1.99 6.55
N ALA A 113 0.78 -1.00 5.68
CA ALA A 113 0.84 0.42 6.04
C ALA A 113 -0.24 0.81 7.06
N ILE A 114 -1.45 0.25 6.97
CA ILE A 114 -2.51 0.45 7.97
C ILE A 114 -2.07 -0.11 9.33
N TYR A 115 -1.49 -1.31 9.35
CA TYR A 115 -1.00 -1.91 10.59
C TYR A 115 0.16 -1.11 11.19
N LEU A 116 1.15 -0.76 10.36
CA LEU A 116 2.32 0.00 10.76
C LEU A 116 1.95 1.39 11.28
N SER A 117 1.08 2.12 10.59
CA SER A 117 0.63 3.46 11.01
C SER A 117 -0.09 3.43 12.35
N ARG A 118 -0.87 2.37 12.63
CA ARG A 118 -1.50 2.15 13.93
C ARG A 118 -0.48 1.87 15.03
N GLY A 119 0.48 0.97 14.79
CA GLY A 119 1.54 0.67 15.76
C GLY A 119 2.38 1.90 16.09
N LEU A 120 2.77 2.67 15.06
CA LEU A 120 3.51 3.92 15.24
C LEU A 120 2.69 4.99 15.96
N HIS A 121 1.40 5.13 15.64
CA HIS A 121 0.52 6.08 16.33
C HIS A 121 0.37 5.72 17.80
N GLN A 122 0.20 4.43 18.14
CA GLN A 122 0.15 3.98 19.52
C GLN A 122 1.47 4.24 20.27
N LEU A 123 2.62 4.00 19.64
CA LEU A 123 3.93 4.24 20.26
C LEU A 123 4.19 5.74 20.54
N LEU A 124 3.78 6.60 19.61
CA LEU A 124 4.07 8.03 19.65
C LEU A 124 2.95 8.85 20.32
N SER A 125 1.74 8.31 20.47
CA SER A 125 0.62 9.05 21.05
C SER A 125 0.85 9.31 22.54
N PRO A 126 0.71 10.56 23.01
CA PRO A 126 0.83 10.93 24.42
C PRO A 126 -0.20 10.22 25.33
N ARG A 127 -1.30 9.72 24.77
CA ARG A 127 -2.32 8.97 25.52
C ARG A 127 -1.86 7.55 25.87
N ALA A 128 -1.09 6.90 25.00
CA ALA A 128 -0.54 5.57 25.28
C ALA A 128 0.44 5.59 26.45
N LYS A 129 1.23 6.67 26.58
CA LYS A 129 2.16 6.85 27.71
C LYS A 129 1.47 7.09 29.06
N ARG A 130 0.21 7.58 29.09
CA ARG A 130 -0.53 7.81 30.36
C ARG A 130 -1.22 6.56 30.91
N ALA A 131 -1.54 5.58 30.06
CA ALA A 131 -2.12 4.30 30.52
C ALA A 131 -1.10 3.40 31.23
N CYS A 132 0.19 3.78 31.20
CA CYS A 132 1.30 3.05 31.81
C CYS A 132 2.01 3.86 32.92
N ALA A 133 1.44 5.01 33.32
CA ALA A 133 1.93 5.76 34.47
C ALA A 133 1.25 5.20 35.74
N PRO A 134 2.02 4.79 36.77
CA PRO A 134 1.48 4.24 38.02
C PRO A 134 0.68 5.26 38.83
#